data_AF-A0A495S3G2-F1
#
_entry.id   AF-A0A495S3G2-F1
#
_cell.length_a   1.000
_cell.length_b   1.000
_cell.length_c   1.000
_cell.angle_alpha   90.00
_cell.angle_beta   90.00
_cell.angle_gamma   90.00
#
_symmetry.space_group_name_H-M   'P 1'
#
loop_
_entity.id
_entity.type
_entity.pdbx_description
1 polymer ?
#
loop_
_entity_poly.entity_id
_entity_poly.type
_entity_poly.pdbx_seq_one_letter_code
_entity_poly.pdbx_strand_id
1 'polypeptide(L)'
;MTIVDSLRRARRRERLSLRTVADRSGIGLTNLSAIENARRDPTTATAQRIADALGLTFVPVFVRGRTSAAATSDAVARAEAAGDDRLSYREFIQLADDLASVDGVTRVLLAVEEPVRTETRWDDAIAALVEFRLSEAGAPVPQWVIDRQGSADEPWEPRRAALPLPFPVDISAVAEPFLRRGVLIEKNELQSA
;
A
#
# COMPACT_ATOMS: atom_id res chain seq x y z
N MET A 1 8.58 -3.11 5.01
CA MET A 1 8.37 -1.70 5.38
C MET A 1 9.23 -1.38 6.58
N THR A 2 10.13 -0.42 6.44
CA THR A 2 10.95 0.11 7.54
C THR A 2 10.38 1.44 8.04
N ILE A 3 10.78 1.85 9.24
CA ILE A 3 10.45 3.19 9.77
C ILE A 3 10.93 4.30 8.83
N VAL A 4 12.05 4.08 8.14
CA VAL A 4 12.64 5.01 7.17
C VAL A 4 11.72 5.18 5.96
N ASP A 5 11.10 4.09 5.49
CA ASP A 5 10.15 4.16 4.37
C ASP A 5 8.95 5.03 4.73
N SER A 6 8.38 4.86 5.92
CA SER A 6 7.26 5.69 6.40
C SER A 6 7.64 7.17 6.55
N LEU A 7 8.83 7.47 7.08
CA LEU A 7 9.35 8.85 7.14
C LEU A 7 9.49 9.46 5.74
N ARG A 8 10.07 8.71 4.80
CA ARG A 8 10.28 9.16 3.41
C ARG A 8 8.94 9.38 2.69
N ARG A 9 7.96 8.49 2.87
CA ARG A 9 6.60 8.61 2.31
C ARG A 9 5.91 9.85 2.82
N ALA A 10 5.89 10.05 4.14
CA ALA A 10 5.29 11.23 4.74
C ALA A 10 5.92 12.53 4.21
N ARG A 11 7.25 12.61 4.13
CA ARG A 11 7.92 13.79 3.55
C ARG A 11 7.46 14.07 2.12
N ARG A 12 7.40 13.03 1.29
CA ARG A 12 6.99 13.15 -0.13
C ARG A 12 5.52 13.57 -0.25
N ARG A 13 4.64 12.99 0.58
CA ARG A 13 3.21 13.34 0.62
C ARG A 13 3.00 14.80 0.98
N GLU A 14 3.70 15.30 2.00
CA GLU A 14 3.68 16.71 2.40
C GLU A 14 4.46 17.63 1.45
N ARG A 15 5.03 17.09 0.35
CA ARG A 15 5.85 17.82 -0.64
C ARG A 15 7.00 18.61 -0.02
N LEU A 16 7.52 18.16 1.14
CA LEU A 16 8.60 18.83 1.85
C LEU A 16 9.94 18.46 1.22
N SER A 17 10.82 19.45 1.04
CA SER A 17 12.19 19.20 0.60
C SER A 17 13.01 18.54 1.72
N LEU A 18 14.06 17.79 1.34
CA LEU A 18 15.03 17.26 2.31
C LEU A 18 15.64 18.38 3.15
N ARG A 19 15.89 19.56 2.56
CA ARG A 19 16.44 20.73 3.27
C ARG A 19 15.48 21.22 4.34
N THR A 20 14.19 21.33 4.02
CA THR A 20 13.17 21.76 4.97
C THR A 20 13.10 20.83 6.18
N VAL A 21 13.17 19.51 5.96
CA VAL A 21 13.15 18.53 7.07
C VAL A 21 14.46 18.57 7.86
N ALA A 22 15.61 18.72 7.19
CA ALA A 22 16.90 18.89 7.85
C ALA A 22 16.90 20.10 8.80
N ASP A 23 16.42 21.25 8.33
CA ASP A 23 16.33 22.49 9.10
C ASP A 23 15.39 22.33 10.32
N ARG A 24 14.22 21.70 10.13
CA ARG A 24 13.24 21.47 11.22
C ARG A 24 13.70 20.43 12.24
N SER A 25 14.31 19.35 11.78
CA SER A 25 14.75 18.24 12.65
C SER A 25 16.09 18.53 13.32
N GLY A 26 16.87 19.48 12.81
CA GLY A 26 18.26 19.72 13.18
C GLY A 26 19.20 18.58 12.79
N ILE A 27 18.80 17.72 11.86
CA ILE A 27 19.63 16.66 11.29
C ILE A 27 20.31 17.20 10.03
N GLY A 28 21.62 17.02 9.92
CA GLY A 28 22.37 17.47 8.75
C GLY A 28 21.82 16.87 7.45
N LEU A 29 21.70 17.69 6.39
CA LEU A 29 21.11 17.30 5.11
C LEU A 29 21.74 16.03 4.50
N THR A 30 23.07 15.90 4.57
CA THR A 30 23.80 14.71 4.09
C THR A 30 23.41 13.46 4.87
N ASN A 31 23.24 13.58 6.20
CA ASN A 31 22.83 12.47 7.04
C ASN A 31 21.39 12.06 6.75
N LEU A 32 20.47 13.02 6.64
CA LEU A 32 19.07 12.76 6.27
C LEU A 32 18.95 12.09 4.90
N SER A 33 19.74 12.55 3.91
CA SER A 33 19.80 11.92 2.59
C SER A 33 20.35 10.50 2.65
N ALA A 34 21.39 10.23 3.45
CA ALA A 34 21.90 8.88 3.63
C ALA A 34 20.85 7.95 4.29
N ILE A 35 20.10 8.47 5.26
CA ILE A 35 19.00 7.74 5.90
C ILE A 35 17.91 7.38 4.89
N GLU A 36 17.33 8.36 4.16
CA GLU A 36 16.24 8.09 3.21
C GLU A 36 16.61 7.15 2.04
N ASN A 37 17.90 7.05 1.73
CA ASN A 37 18.41 6.16 0.69
C ASN A 37 18.94 4.83 1.23
N ALA A 38 18.61 4.47 2.48
CA ALA A 38 19.04 3.25 3.15
C ALA A 38 20.57 3.04 3.18
N ARG A 39 21.35 4.14 3.10
CA ARG A 39 22.81 4.11 3.26
C ARG A 39 23.24 4.25 4.72
N ARG A 40 22.31 4.57 5.62
CA ARG A 40 22.57 4.71 7.05
C ARG A 40 21.30 4.47 7.86
N ASP A 41 21.40 3.62 8.87
CA ASP A 41 20.30 3.42 9.82
C ASP A 41 20.27 4.57 10.84
N PRO A 42 19.11 5.21 11.05
CA PRO A 42 18.96 6.22 12.09
C PRO A 42 18.91 5.57 13.47
N THR A 43 19.44 6.27 14.49
CA THR A 43 19.11 5.92 15.87
C THR A 43 17.62 6.20 16.13
N THR A 44 17.04 5.59 17.17
CA THR A 44 15.65 5.86 17.59
C THR A 44 15.41 7.36 17.82
N ALA A 45 16.33 8.04 18.49
CA ALA A 45 16.29 9.49 18.71
C ALA A 45 16.34 10.29 17.39
N THR A 46 17.10 9.81 16.40
CA THR A 46 17.16 10.46 15.07
C THR A 46 15.85 10.26 14.31
N ALA A 47 15.32 9.04 14.29
CA ALA A 47 14.03 8.75 13.66
C ALA A 47 12.89 9.57 14.29
N GLN A 48 12.88 9.70 15.63
CA GLN A 48 11.90 10.52 16.34
C GLN A 48 11.99 12.00 15.94
N ARG A 49 13.20 12.59 15.90
CA ARG A 49 13.37 13.99 15.46
C ARG A 49 12.91 14.23 14.02
N ILE A 50 13.11 13.27 13.14
CA ILE A 50 12.62 13.35 11.75
C ILE A 50 11.10 13.24 11.74
N ALA A 51 10.50 12.32 12.50
CA ALA A 51 9.06 12.18 12.63
C ALA A 51 8.40 13.47 13.16
N ASP A 52 8.96 14.05 14.22
CA ASP A 52 8.47 15.31 14.81
C ASP A 52 8.52 16.45 13.79
N ALA A 53 9.60 16.57 13.02
CA ALA A 53 9.75 17.57 11.95
C ALA A 53 8.75 17.39 10.80
N LEU A 54 8.22 16.18 10.62
CA LEU A 54 7.19 15.80 9.65
C LEU A 54 5.78 15.81 10.24
N GLY A 55 5.62 16.08 11.55
CA GLY A 55 4.32 16.02 12.23
C GLY A 55 3.76 14.61 12.38
N LEU A 56 4.62 13.58 12.38
CA LEU A 56 4.21 12.19 12.54
C LEU A 56 4.26 11.75 14.00
N THR A 57 3.30 10.91 14.38
CA THR A 57 3.31 10.18 15.66
C THR A 57 3.37 8.70 15.37
N PHE A 58 4.33 7.99 15.97
CA PHE A 58 4.36 6.53 15.93
C PHE A 58 3.42 5.96 16.98
N VAL A 59 2.43 5.20 16.53
CA VAL A 59 1.46 4.53 17.40
C VAL A 59 1.74 3.03 17.35
N PRO A 60 2.01 2.37 18.49
CA PRO A 60 2.15 0.92 18.51
C PRO A 60 0.78 0.27 18.26
N VAL A 61 0.72 -0.66 17.30
CA VAL A 61 -0.49 -1.41 16.97
C VAL A 61 -0.15 -2.90 16.93
N PHE A 62 -1.00 -3.72 17.55
CA PHE A 62 -0.82 -5.17 17.55
C PHE A 62 -1.49 -5.82 16.34
N VAL A 63 -0.79 -5.81 15.19
CA VAL A 63 -1.31 -6.36 13.92
C VAL A 63 -1.01 -7.85 13.72
N ARG A 64 -0.48 -8.56 14.72
CA ARG A 64 -0.22 -10.02 14.67
C ARG A 64 0.47 -10.52 13.39
N GLY A 65 1.42 -9.76 12.85
CA GLY A 65 2.16 -10.15 11.64
C GLY A 65 1.43 -9.93 10.31
N ARG A 66 0.26 -9.27 10.30
CA ARG A 66 -0.43 -8.87 9.07
C ARG A 66 0.29 -7.70 8.42
N THR A 67 0.24 -7.67 7.10
CA THR A 67 0.91 -6.68 6.25
C THR A 67 -0.03 -5.52 5.95
N SER A 68 0.51 -4.29 5.97
CA SER A 68 -0.25 -3.10 5.60
C SER A 68 -0.35 -2.94 4.08
N ALA A 69 -1.35 -2.20 3.60
CA ALA A 69 -1.50 -1.87 2.18
C ALA A 69 -0.24 -1.18 1.61
N ALA A 70 0.37 -0.28 2.37
CA ALA A 70 1.63 0.37 1.97
C ALA A 70 2.80 -0.62 1.85
N ALA A 71 2.92 -1.56 2.79
CA ALA A 71 3.96 -2.57 2.75
C ALA A 71 3.76 -3.58 1.60
N THR A 72 2.51 -3.98 1.34
CA THR A 72 2.16 -4.82 0.19
C THR A 72 2.46 -4.13 -1.12
N SER A 73 2.10 -2.85 -1.26
CA SER A 73 2.42 -2.06 -2.46
C SER A 73 3.93 -2.03 -2.74
N ASP A 74 4.77 -1.83 -1.73
CA ASP A 74 6.24 -1.90 -1.90
C ASP A 74 6.72 -3.31 -2.32
N ALA A 75 6.05 -4.37 -1.85
CA ALA A 75 6.38 -5.74 -2.23
C ALA A 75 5.99 -6.04 -3.67
N VAL A 76 4.77 -5.66 -4.06
CA VAL A 76 4.25 -5.78 -5.42
C VAL A 76 5.10 -4.97 -6.41
N ALA A 77 5.46 -3.73 -6.08
CA ALA A 77 6.31 -2.89 -6.92
C ALA A 77 7.69 -3.53 -7.18
N ARG A 78 8.29 -4.14 -6.16
CA ARG A 78 9.56 -4.87 -6.31
C ARG A 78 9.42 -6.13 -7.15
N ALA A 79 8.32 -6.86 -6.98
CA ALA A 79 8.02 -8.06 -7.75
C ALA A 79 7.79 -7.73 -9.23
N GLU A 80 7.04 -6.66 -9.52
CA GLU A 80 6.79 -6.17 -10.87
C GLU A 80 8.09 -5.72 -11.54
N ALA A 81 8.94 -4.96 -10.83
CA ALA A 81 10.24 -4.56 -11.34
C ALA A 81 11.18 -5.74 -11.65
N ALA A 82 10.96 -6.89 -10.99
CA ALA A 82 11.68 -8.13 -11.26
C ALA A 82 11.00 -9.01 -12.35
N GLY A 83 9.83 -8.62 -12.86
CA GLY A 83 9.04 -9.40 -13.82
C GLY A 83 8.38 -10.65 -13.23
N ASP A 84 8.19 -10.71 -11.91
CA ASP A 84 7.58 -11.85 -11.22
C ASP A 84 6.09 -11.60 -10.96
N ASP A 85 5.28 -11.77 -12.01
CA ASP A 85 3.83 -11.59 -11.97
C ASP A 85 3.16 -12.47 -10.89
N ARG A 86 3.68 -13.69 -10.67
CA ARG A 86 3.13 -14.62 -9.66
C ARG A 86 3.37 -14.13 -8.25
N LEU A 87 4.55 -13.58 -8.00
CA LEU A 87 4.87 -12.93 -6.73
C LEU A 87 3.97 -11.72 -6.50
N SER A 88 3.83 -10.82 -7.49
CA SER A 88 2.92 -9.67 -7.40
C SER A 88 1.50 -10.08 -7.03
N TYR A 89 0.95 -11.08 -7.73
CA TYR A 89 -0.38 -11.60 -7.45
C TYR A 89 -0.49 -12.19 -6.04
N ARG A 90 0.51 -12.95 -5.60
CA ARG A 90 0.51 -13.56 -4.27
C ARG A 90 0.55 -12.51 -3.14
N GLU A 91 1.39 -11.48 -3.26
CA GLU A 91 1.45 -10.41 -2.26
C GLU A 91 0.11 -9.66 -2.16
N PHE A 92 -0.59 -9.48 -3.28
CA PHE A 92 -1.94 -8.93 -3.30
C PHE A 92 -2.98 -9.83 -2.60
N ILE A 93 -2.98 -11.14 -2.87
CA ILE A 93 -3.88 -12.09 -2.19
C ILE A 93 -3.58 -12.15 -0.68
N GLN A 94 -2.31 -12.12 -0.29
CA GLN A 94 -1.94 -12.08 1.13
C GLN A 94 -2.52 -10.85 1.84
N LEU A 95 -2.54 -9.68 1.19
CA LEU A 95 -3.21 -8.49 1.75
C LEU A 95 -4.72 -8.70 1.89
N ALA A 96 -5.35 -9.37 0.91
CA ALA A 96 -6.77 -9.66 0.95
C ALA A 96 -7.13 -10.53 2.15
N ASP A 97 -6.31 -11.54 2.43
CA ASP A 97 -6.44 -12.47 3.55
C ASP A 97 -6.13 -11.77 4.88
N ASP A 98 -5.05 -10.98 4.93
CA ASP A 98 -4.64 -10.23 6.12
C ASP A 98 -5.75 -9.30 6.59
N LEU A 99 -6.35 -8.52 5.67
CA LEU A 99 -7.48 -7.65 5.96
C LEU A 99 -8.72 -8.44 6.37
N ALA A 100 -9.03 -9.56 5.69
CA ALA A 100 -10.17 -10.39 6.05
C ALA A 100 -10.06 -10.96 7.47
N SER A 101 -8.85 -11.32 7.89
CA SER A 101 -8.57 -12.02 9.15
C SER A 101 -8.65 -11.17 10.42
N VAL A 102 -8.86 -9.86 10.30
CA VAL A 102 -8.82 -8.91 11.42
C VAL A 102 -10.11 -8.09 11.54
N ASP A 103 -10.34 -7.52 12.73
CA ASP A 103 -11.49 -6.65 13.01
C ASP A 103 -11.44 -5.33 12.21
N GLY A 104 -12.57 -4.63 12.17
CA GLY A 104 -12.71 -3.39 11.38
C GLY A 104 -11.73 -2.29 11.76
N VAL A 105 -11.37 -2.13 13.04
CA VAL A 105 -10.39 -1.12 13.46
C VAL A 105 -9.00 -1.49 12.96
N THR A 106 -8.61 -2.74 13.11
CA THR A 106 -7.31 -3.24 12.63
C THR A 106 -7.21 -3.16 11.11
N ARG A 107 -8.30 -3.42 10.36
CA ARG A 107 -8.33 -3.21 8.89
C ARG A 107 -8.01 -1.76 8.52
N VAL A 108 -8.60 -0.79 9.22
CA VAL A 108 -8.31 0.64 9.01
C VAL A 108 -6.84 0.93 9.29
N LEU A 109 -6.30 0.43 10.40
CA LEU A 109 -4.89 0.65 10.77
C LEU A 109 -3.90 0.05 9.75
N LEU A 110 -4.24 -1.08 9.13
CA LEU A 110 -3.46 -1.67 8.04
C LEU A 110 -3.57 -0.90 6.72
N ALA A 111 -4.56 -0.02 6.57
CA ALA A 111 -4.84 0.73 5.35
C ALA A 111 -4.58 2.25 5.44
N VAL A 112 -4.28 2.77 6.64
CA VAL A 112 -4.22 4.22 6.89
C VAL A 112 -3.07 4.91 6.15
N GLU A 113 -1.94 4.22 6.00
CA GLU A 113 -0.78 4.76 5.32
C GLU A 113 -0.97 4.69 3.80
N GLU A 114 -0.94 5.84 3.13
CA GLU A 114 -0.96 5.90 1.66
C GLU A 114 0.32 5.25 1.10
N PRO A 115 0.20 4.26 0.20
CA PRO A 115 1.34 3.69 -0.49
C PRO A 115 2.10 4.70 -1.36
N VAL A 116 3.35 4.39 -1.71
CA VAL A 116 4.06 5.17 -2.74
C VAL A 116 3.36 4.93 -4.08
N ARG A 117 2.99 6.00 -4.78
CA ARG A 117 2.43 5.88 -6.13
C ARG A 117 3.46 5.28 -7.07
N THR A 118 3.10 4.17 -7.69
CA THR A 118 3.93 3.47 -8.69
C THR A 118 3.42 3.72 -10.11
N GLU A 119 2.21 4.28 -10.25
CA GLU A 119 1.52 4.48 -11.53
C GLU A 119 1.18 3.17 -12.26
N THR A 120 1.26 2.05 -11.53
CA THR A 120 0.88 0.73 -12.01
C THR A 120 -0.61 0.48 -11.78
N ARG A 121 -1.17 -0.51 -12.48
CA ARG A 121 -2.55 -0.98 -12.25
C ARG A 121 -2.72 -1.70 -10.90
N TRP A 122 -1.61 -2.10 -10.27
CA TRP A 122 -1.63 -2.64 -8.91
C TRP A 122 -2.02 -1.61 -7.85
N ASP A 123 -1.66 -0.34 -8.03
CA ASP A 123 -2.12 0.74 -7.13
C ASP A 123 -3.67 0.79 -7.11
N ASP A 124 -4.31 0.61 -8.27
CA ASP A 124 -5.76 0.58 -8.42
C ASP A 124 -6.38 -0.68 -7.79
N ALA A 125 -5.73 -1.83 -7.96
CA ALA A 125 -6.16 -3.09 -7.34
C ALA A 125 -6.08 -3.03 -5.81
N ILE A 126 -4.98 -2.50 -5.26
CA ILE A 126 -4.80 -2.35 -3.82
C ILE A 126 -5.84 -1.37 -3.25
N ALA A 127 -6.10 -0.25 -3.94
CA ALA A 127 -7.17 0.66 -3.54
C ALA A 127 -8.55 -0.01 -3.56
N ALA A 128 -8.87 -0.75 -4.63
CA ALA A 128 -10.12 -1.51 -4.74
C ALA A 128 -10.28 -2.53 -3.61
N LEU A 129 -9.22 -3.27 -3.29
CA LEU A 129 -9.21 -4.28 -2.25
C LEU A 129 -9.43 -3.67 -0.86
N VAL A 130 -8.72 -2.58 -0.55
CA VAL A 130 -8.88 -1.86 0.71
C VAL A 130 -10.32 -1.35 0.86
N GLU A 131 -10.87 -0.72 -0.18
CA GLU A 131 -12.25 -0.24 -0.15
C GLU A 131 -13.24 -1.40 0.07
N PHE A 132 -13.07 -2.50 -0.67
CA PHE A 132 -13.90 -3.69 -0.55
C PHE A 132 -13.89 -4.24 0.88
N ARG A 133 -12.71 -4.48 1.46
CA ARG A 133 -12.56 -5.06 2.80
C ARG A 133 -13.02 -4.13 3.92
N LEU A 134 -12.85 -2.83 3.78
CA LEU A 134 -13.34 -1.86 4.78
C LEU A 134 -14.87 -1.73 4.71
N SER A 135 -15.43 -1.75 3.50
CA SER A 135 -16.88 -1.72 3.29
C SER A 135 -17.57 -2.95 3.88
N GLU A 136 -16.98 -4.15 3.73
CA GLU A 136 -17.48 -5.38 4.36
C GLU A 136 -17.58 -5.27 5.89
N ALA A 137 -16.69 -4.49 6.52
CA ALA A 137 -16.66 -4.27 7.96
C ALA A 137 -17.45 -3.03 8.42
N GLY A 138 -18.09 -2.29 7.49
CA GLY A 138 -18.70 -1.00 7.79
C GLY A 138 -17.71 0.06 8.30
N ALA A 139 -16.42 -0.10 7.97
CA ALA A 139 -15.33 0.74 8.44
C ALA A 139 -15.10 1.94 7.51
N PRO A 140 -14.58 3.06 8.02
CA PRO A 140 -14.28 4.23 7.18
C PRO A 140 -13.16 3.93 6.17
N VAL A 141 -13.33 4.42 4.95
CA VAL A 141 -12.36 4.25 3.86
C VAL A 141 -11.39 5.45 3.85
N PRO A 142 -10.06 5.22 3.82
CA PRO A 142 -9.07 6.31 3.75
C PRO A 142 -9.22 7.18 2.50
N GLN A 143 -8.92 8.47 2.61
CA GLN A 143 -9.06 9.43 1.50
C GLN A 143 -8.22 9.04 0.27
N TRP A 144 -7.00 8.52 0.47
CA TRP A 144 -6.14 8.11 -0.65
C TRP A 144 -6.78 7.01 -1.52
N VAL A 145 -7.62 6.16 -0.94
CA VAL A 145 -8.36 5.11 -1.65
C VAL A 145 -9.47 5.74 -2.50
N ILE A 146 -10.19 6.71 -1.93
CA ILE A 146 -11.28 7.44 -2.59
C ILE A 146 -10.75 8.27 -3.78
N ASP A 147 -9.60 8.92 -3.57
CA ASP A 147 -8.94 9.74 -4.59
C ASP A 147 -8.39 8.90 -5.75
N ARG A 148 -8.16 7.60 -5.53
CA ARG A 148 -7.70 6.67 -6.56
C ARG A 148 -8.90 6.10 -7.32
N GLN A 149 -9.31 6.78 -8.38
CA GLN A 149 -10.49 6.39 -9.20
C GLN A 149 -10.20 5.28 -10.22
N GLY A 150 -8.93 5.06 -10.60
CA GLY A 150 -8.58 4.13 -11.67
C GLY A 150 -9.16 4.54 -13.03
N SER A 151 -9.37 3.56 -13.91
CA SER A 151 -10.02 3.79 -15.22
C SER A 151 -10.93 2.61 -15.57
N ALA A 152 -12.25 2.80 -15.45
CA ALA A 152 -13.26 1.77 -15.73
C ALA A 152 -13.27 1.33 -17.21
N ASP A 153 -12.92 2.24 -18.12
CA ASP A 153 -12.91 1.99 -19.57
C ASP A 153 -11.68 1.21 -20.04
N GLU A 154 -10.70 1.01 -19.15
CA GLU A 154 -9.48 0.26 -19.42
C GLU A 154 -9.45 -1.00 -18.54
N PRO A 155 -10.15 -2.08 -18.91
CA PRO A 155 -10.18 -3.30 -18.12
C PRO A 155 -8.78 -3.92 -18.04
N TRP A 156 -8.37 -4.26 -16.82
CA TRP A 156 -7.10 -4.86 -16.51
C TRP A 156 -7.28 -6.09 -15.63
N GLU A 157 -6.76 -7.22 -16.11
CA GLU A 157 -6.68 -8.48 -15.39
C GLU A 157 -5.21 -8.72 -15.01
N PRO A 158 -4.88 -8.93 -13.72
CA PRO A 158 -3.52 -9.25 -13.32
C PRO A 158 -3.10 -10.61 -13.86
N ARG A 159 -1.86 -10.69 -14.35
CA ARG A 159 -1.27 -11.98 -14.72
C ARG A 159 -1.00 -12.80 -13.48
N ARG A 160 -1.54 -14.03 -13.45
CA ARG A 160 -1.42 -14.99 -12.34
C ARG A 160 -0.72 -16.30 -12.73
N ALA A 161 -0.51 -16.53 -14.03
CA ALA A 161 0.19 -17.68 -14.58
C ALA A 161 0.91 -17.30 -15.88
N ALA A 162 1.82 -18.18 -16.33
CA ALA A 162 2.55 -17.98 -17.59
C ALA A 162 1.65 -18.07 -18.83
N LEU A 163 0.52 -18.77 -18.72
CA LEU A 163 -0.50 -18.89 -19.76
C LEU A 163 -1.76 -18.12 -19.32
N PRO A 164 -2.47 -17.46 -20.27
CA PRO A 164 -3.79 -16.91 -20.01
C PRO A 164 -4.73 -17.98 -19.45
N LEU A 165 -5.64 -17.59 -18.56
CA LEU A 165 -6.68 -18.52 -18.13
C LEU A 165 -7.58 -18.92 -19.32
N PRO A 166 -8.07 -20.16 -19.33
CA PRO A 166 -8.89 -20.67 -20.44
C PRO A 166 -10.29 -20.04 -20.50
N PHE A 167 -10.73 -19.37 -19.44
CA PHE A 167 -12.04 -18.74 -19.34
C PHE A 167 -11.89 -17.24 -19.04
N PRO A 168 -12.72 -16.38 -19.68
CA PRO A 168 -12.76 -14.97 -19.35
C PRO A 168 -13.31 -14.75 -17.94
N VAL A 169 -12.91 -13.64 -17.31
CA VAL A 169 -13.45 -13.22 -16.01
C VAL A 169 -14.96 -12.99 -16.10
N ASP A 170 -15.71 -13.54 -15.16
CA ASP A 170 -17.12 -13.22 -14.99
C ASP A 170 -17.27 -11.86 -14.30
N ILE A 171 -17.63 -10.84 -15.09
CA ILE A 171 -17.84 -9.46 -14.62
C ILE A 171 -18.86 -9.41 -13.47
N SER A 172 -19.87 -10.29 -13.47
CA SER A 172 -20.88 -10.32 -12.40
C SER A 172 -20.33 -10.83 -11.06
N ALA A 173 -19.20 -11.55 -11.10
CA ALA A 173 -18.48 -12.04 -9.93
C ALA A 173 -17.45 -11.03 -9.39
N VAL A 174 -17.19 -9.93 -10.09
CA VAL A 174 -16.26 -8.86 -9.64
C VAL A 174 -16.97 -7.89 -8.68
N ALA A 175 -16.27 -7.43 -7.65
CA ALA A 175 -16.84 -6.45 -6.70
C ALA A 175 -16.83 -5.03 -7.27
N GLU A 176 -17.83 -4.22 -6.90
CA GLU A 176 -18.01 -2.85 -7.40
C GLU A 176 -16.76 -1.96 -7.26
N PRO A 177 -16.00 -1.95 -6.13
CA PRO A 177 -14.78 -1.15 -6.03
C PRO A 177 -13.70 -1.50 -7.06
N PHE A 178 -13.66 -2.75 -7.52
CA PHE A 178 -12.75 -3.23 -8.54
C PHE A 178 -13.22 -2.81 -9.93
N LEU A 179 -14.52 -2.99 -10.24
CA LEU A 179 -15.11 -2.59 -11.52
C LEU A 179 -14.92 -1.11 -11.82
N ARG A 180 -15.20 -0.23 -10.83
CA ARG A 180 -15.02 1.22 -11.01
C ARG A 180 -13.58 1.63 -11.35
N ARG A 181 -12.60 0.83 -10.93
CA ARG A 181 -11.18 1.06 -11.20
C ARG A 181 -10.67 0.29 -12.42
N GLY A 182 -11.55 -0.41 -13.14
CA GLY A 182 -11.18 -1.27 -14.27
C GLY A 182 -10.30 -2.44 -13.88
N VAL A 183 -10.43 -2.97 -12.65
CA VAL A 183 -9.68 -4.14 -12.18
C VAL A 183 -10.59 -5.36 -12.23
N LEU A 184 -10.14 -6.41 -12.90
CA LEU A 184 -10.89 -7.65 -13.09
C LEU A 184 -10.30 -8.75 -12.21
N ILE A 185 -10.78 -8.84 -10.97
CA ILE A 185 -10.47 -9.90 -10.01
C ILE A 185 -11.79 -10.36 -9.40
N GLU A 186 -12.09 -11.64 -9.50
CA GLU A 186 -13.36 -12.19 -9.00
C GLU A 186 -13.36 -12.29 -7.47
N LYS A 187 -14.54 -12.16 -6.85
CA LYS A 187 -14.68 -12.23 -5.38
C LYS A 187 -14.24 -13.57 -4.78
N ASN A 188 -14.41 -14.67 -5.52
CA ASN A 188 -13.98 -16.01 -5.12
C ASN A 188 -12.46 -16.10 -4.93
N GLU A 189 -11.68 -15.33 -5.68
CA GLU A 189 -10.21 -15.30 -5.57
C GLU A 189 -9.74 -14.60 -4.30
N LEU A 190 -10.57 -13.68 -3.78
CA LEU A 190 -10.32 -12.98 -2.53
C LEU A 190 -10.74 -13.82 -1.31
N GLN A 191 -11.31 -15.00 -1.50
CA GLN A 191 -11.66 -15.91 -0.41
C GLN A 191 -10.57 -16.97 -0.32
N SER A 192 -9.78 -16.95 0.76
CA SER A 192 -8.89 -18.07 1.06
C SER A 192 -9.74 -19.32 1.32
N ALA A 193 -9.37 -20.43 0.68
CA ALA A 193 -9.97 -21.75 0.89
C ALA A 193 -9.66 -22.31 2.28
#